data_AF-A0AAF5PUJ5-F1
#
_entry.id   AF-A0AAF5PUJ5-F1
#
_cell.length_a   1.000
_cell.length_b   1.000
_cell.length_c   1.000
_cell.angle_alpha   90.00
_cell.angle_beta   90.00
_cell.angle_gamma   90.00
#
_symmetry.space_group_name_H-M   'P 1'
#
loop_
_entity.id
_entity.type
_entity.pdbx_description
1 polymer ?
#
loop_
_entity_poly.entity_id
_entity_poly.type
_entity_poly.pdbx_seq_one_letter_code
_entity_poly.pdbx_strand_id
1 'polypeptide(L)'
;MDISRGITEWQDIVSPLHNSMNRNSNKRKVSGPVVSKEAKVQKKIVKESTSDASDDIESAQSSSVDLHFSPSQIAKIVQELRTKVQQKKKTLSKKFLGFNDFDDIDMPPGGTKEMLKTDLRRCLKEASLLSTMTVPTALELLHAFLEEGHSVTMDPAFPKKPPNAFSIFMRKAGHSRFSSDVSTFWNNESNAAEKAEAKKEALQLMEKYLSNLHAYRETHQELTLAHRNYVDNAISTAQKAIDKSKGMKTNNSNRKSVKKKEPKTAFDLFAISMANKYVDLEPEKREKRLRKKFDKLSEAEREIYDNLAAAL
;
A
#
# COMPACT_ATOMS: atom_id res chain seq x y z
N MET A 1 -44.45 8.67 -12.26
CA MET A 1 -43.17 9.24 -11.77
C MET A 1 -42.29 8.07 -11.36
N ASP A 2 -41.44 7.64 -12.30
CA ASP A 2 -40.56 6.49 -12.14
C ASP A 2 -39.25 6.89 -11.47
N ILE A 3 -38.98 6.35 -10.29
CA ILE A 3 -37.69 6.45 -9.59
C ILE A 3 -36.99 5.09 -9.75
N SER A 4 -36.47 4.84 -10.95
CA SER A 4 -35.67 3.65 -11.26
C SER A 4 -34.52 4.02 -12.18
N ARG A 5 -33.54 4.77 -11.65
CA ARG A 5 -32.20 4.94 -12.25
C ARG A 5 -31.23 5.46 -11.19
N GLY A 6 -30.24 4.64 -10.82
CA GLY A 6 -29.12 5.13 -10.01
C GLY A 6 -28.46 4.13 -9.06
N ILE A 7 -28.23 2.87 -9.45
CA ILE A 7 -27.42 1.94 -8.63
C ILE A 7 -26.24 1.31 -9.41
N THR A 8 -26.09 1.56 -10.71
CA THR A 8 -25.19 0.74 -11.55
C THR A 8 -23.77 1.27 -11.77
N GLU A 9 -23.32 2.34 -11.09
CA GLU A 9 -22.03 2.96 -11.44
C GLU A 9 -21.14 3.25 -10.22
N TRP A 10 -20.64 2.19 -9.58
CA TRP A 10 -19.59 2.30 -8.54
C TRP A 10 -18.34 1.45 -8.86
N GLN A 11 -18.21 0.96 -10.09
CA GLN A 11 -17.16 0.00 -10.47
C GLN A 11 -15.78 0.63 -10.77
N ASP A 12 -15.69 1.94 -11.02
CA ASP A 12 -14.56 2.45 -11.82
C ASP A 12 -13.59 3.46 -11.19
N ILE A 13 -13.60 3.69 -9.88
CA ILE A 13 -12.63 4.65 -9.29
C ILE A 13 -12.10 4.18 -7.93
N VAL A 14 -11.34 3.09 -7.95
CA VAL A 14 -10.31 2.85 -6.93
C VAL A 14 -9.02 2.51 -7.68
N SER A 15 -8.25 3.52 -8.05
CA SER A 15 -6.85 3.31 -8.41
C SER A 15 -6.13 2.63 -7.22
N PRO A 16 -5.30 1.61 -7.47
CA PRO A 16 -4.48 1.01 -6.42
C PRO A 16 -3.64 2.10 -5.76
N LEU A 17 -3.76 2.20 -4.44
CA LEU A 17 -2.92 3.08 -3.64
C LEU A 17 -1.48 2.53 -3.74
N HIS A 18 -0.65 3.15 -4.58
CA HIS A 18 0.78 2.86 -4.65
C HIS A 18 1.40 3.13 -3.27
N ASN A 19 1.56 2.09 -2.45
CA ASN A 19 2.37 2.15 -1.24
C ASN A 19 3.83 2.09 -1.69
N SER A 20 4.44 3.26 -1.93
CA SER A 20 5.86 3.32 -2.23
C SER A 20 6.65 2.78 -1.03
N MET A 21 7.27 1.61 -1.20
CA MET A 21 8.25 1.09 -0.26
C MET A 21 9.47 2.02 -0.25
N ASN A 22 9.51 2.94 0.71
CA ASN A 22 10.68 3.76 1.00
C ASN A 22 11.73 2.88 1.70
N ARG A 23 12.61 2.24 0.93
CA ARG A 23 13.82 1.59 1.45
C ARG A 23 14.95 2.61 1.48
N ASN A 24 15.08 3.24 2.66
CA ASN A 24 16.22 4.07 3.04
C ASN A 24 17.52 3.24 2.92
N SER A 25 18.32 3.51 1.89
CA SER A 25 19.65 2.92 1.73
C SER A 25 20.70 3.97 2.07
N ASN A 26 21.22 3.89 3.29
CA ASN A 26 22.46 4.56 3.70
C ASN A 26 23.61 4.10 2.80
N LYS A 27 24.01 4.91 1.82
CA LYS A 27 25.28 4.74 1.11
C LYS A 27 26.32 5.70 1.67
N ARG A 28 27.37 5.09 2.26
CA ARG A 28 28.62 5.72 2.67
C ARG A 28 29.19 6.57 1.54
N LYS A 29 29.56 7.81 1.86
CA LYS A 29 30.41 8.67 1.04
C LYS A 29 31.82 8.08 0.99
N VAL A 30 32.32 7.81 -0.22
CA VAL A 30 33.75 7.76 -0.52
C VAL A 30 34.00 8.79 -1.61
N SER A 31 35.03 9.60 -1.40
CA SER A 31 35.32 10.87 -2.05
C SER A 31 36.37 10.75 -3.17
N GLY A 32 36.09 11.44 -4.29
CA GLY A 32 37.08 12.05 -5.21
C GLY A 32 37.19 11.44 -6.63
N PRO A 33 37.67 12.19 -7.64
CA PRO A 33 37.48 13.63 -7.89
C PRO A 33 36.95 13.97 -9.31
N VAL A 34 36.26 15.12 -9.32
CA VAL A 34 35.99 16.13 -10.37
C VAL A 34 36.83 16.06 -11.65
N VAL A 35 36.16 16.06 -12.82
CA VAL A 35 36.53 16.86 -14.01
C VAL A 35 35.26 17.29 -14.77
N SER A 36 35.08 18.59 -14.90
CA SER A 36 34.09 19.29 -15.72
C SER A 36 34.46 19.27 -17.20
N LYS A 37 33.47 19.36 -18.12
CA LYS A 37 33.58 20.16 -19.35
C LYS A 37 32.21 20.40 -20.02
N GLU A 38 31.98 21.67 -20.32
CA GLU A 38 30.81 22.28 -20.95
C GLU A 38 30.79 22.17 -22.49
N ALA A 39 29.66 22.67 -23.04
CA ALA A 39 29.42 23.23 -24.38
C ALA A 39 28.91 22.24 -25.45
N LYS A 40 28.00 22.58 -26.37
CA LYS A 40 27.60 23.89 -26.90
C LYS A 40 26.25 23.79 -27.64
N VAL A 41 25.54 24.91 -27.60
CA VAL A 41 24.35 25.38 -28.33
C VAL A 41 24.38 25.14 -29.86
N GLN A 42 23.22 24.88 -30.48
CA GLN A 42 22.74 25.60 -31.68
C GLN A 42 21.24 25.38 -32.01
N LYS A 43 20.57 26.50 -32.32
CA LYS A 43 19.16 26.67 -32.72
C LYS A 43 18.98 26.43 -34.23
N LYS A 44 17.82 25.93 -34.66
CA LYS A 44 17.16 26.39 -35.90
C LYS A 44 15.64 26.17 -35.84
N ILE A 45 14.89 27.24 -36.08
CA ILE A 45 13.44 27.30 -36.25
C ILE A 45 13.18 27.35 -37.77
N VAL A 46 12.32 26.47 -38.30
CA VAL A 46 11.44 26.72 -39.46
C VAL A 46 10.19 25.84 -39.30
N LYS A 47 9.01 26.48 -39.31
CA LYS A 47 7.68 25.86 -39.45
C LYS A 47 7.46 25.52 -40.92
N GLU A 48 6.89 24.35 -41.24
CA GLU A 48 5.62 24.23 -41.97
C GLU A 48 5.11 22.77 -41.97
N SER A 49 3.79 22.66 -42.02
CA SER A 49 2.95 21.50 -41.76
C SER A 49 3.06 20.37 -42.77
N THR A 50 3.12 19.14 -42.27
CA THR A 50 2.49 17.97 -42.90
C THR A 50 1.88 17.10 -41.81
N SER A 51 0.57 16.90 -41.91
CA SER A 51 -0.19 15.81 -41.31
C SER A 51 0.53 14.46 -41.51
N ASP A 52 0.47 13.57 -40.51
CA ASP A 52 -0.03 12.18 -40.63
C ASP A 52 0.54 11.30 -39.49
N ALA A 53 -0.32 10.40 -38.99
CA ALA A 53 -0.05 9.30 -38.04
C ALA A 53 0.53 9.63 -36.66
N SER A 54 -0.32 10.12 -35.75
CA SER A 54 -0.18 9.79 -34.32
C SER A 54 -0.72 8.38 -34.14
N ASP A 55 0.16 7.43 -33.78
CA ASP A 55 -0.22 6.10 -33.32
C ASP A 55 -1.09 6.24 -32.05
N ASP A 56 -2.39 6.33 -32.26
CA ASP A 56 -3.40 5.87 -31.31
C ASP A 56 -3.13 4.38 -31.06
N ILE A 57 -2.38 4.08 -30.00
CA ILE A 57 -2.56 2.80 -29.36
C ILE A 57 -3.94 2.82 -28.72
N GLU A 58 -4.92 2.37 -29.50
CA GLU A 58 -6.21 1.93 -29.03
C GLU A 58 -5.97 1.07 -27.78
N SER A 59 -6.18 1.67 -26.62
CA SER A 59 -6.51 0.92 -25.42
C SER A 59 -7.90 0.38 -25.67
N ALA A 60 -7.97 -0.69 -26.47
CA ALA A 60 -9.17 -1.46 -26.67
C ALA A 60 -9.69 -1.83 -25.29
N GLN A 61 -10.72 -1.11 -24.86
CA GLN A 61 -11.65 -1.59 -23.85
C GLN A 61 -12.32 -2.81 -24.46
N SER A 62 -11.65 -3.97 -24.38
CA SER A 62 -12.30 -5.24 -24.61
C SER A 62 -13.23 -5.46 -23.42
N SER A 63 -14.50 -5.12 -23.63
CA SER A 63 -15.62 -5.60 -22.84
C SER A 63 -15.81 -7.10 -23.11
N SER A 64 -14.84 -7.90 -22.69
CA SER A 64 -15.08 -9.30 -22.36
C SER A 64 -15.32 -9.30 -20.85
N VAL A 65 -16.28 -10.08 -20.36
CA VAL A 65 -16.30 -10.41 -18.94
C VAL A 65 -15.02 -11.19 -18.71
N ASP A 66 -13.94 -10.50 -18.32
CA ASP A 66 -12.63 -11.11 -18.15
C ASP A 66 -12.73 -12.10 -17.00
N LEU A 67 -13.00 -13.35 -17.35
CA LEU A 67 -12.72 -14.48 -16.51
C LEU A 67 -11.22 -14.40 -16.23
N HIS A 68 -10.85 -14.27 -14.97
CA HIS A 68 -9.47 -14.35 -14.51
C HIS A 68 -9.36 -15.52 -13.54
N PHE A 69 -8.17 -16.11 -13.48
CA PHE A 69 -7.89 -17.13 -12.47
C PHE A 69 -7.83 -16.49 -11.09
N SER A 70 -8.26 -17.24 -10.07
CA SER A 70 -8.06 -16.83 -8.69
C SER A 70 -6.55 -16.88 -8.34
N PRO A 71 -6.07 -16.04 -7.41
CA PRO A 71 -4.67 -16.03 -6.97
C PRO A 71 -4.17 -17.41 -6.52
N SER A 72 -5.03 -18.21 -5.87
CA SER A 72 -4.71 -19.60 -5.49
C SER A 72 -4.51 -20.51 -6.70
N GLN A 73 -5.33 -20.37 -7.76
CA GLN A 73 -5.16 -21.12 -9.00
C GLN A 73 -3.86 -20.73 -9.71
N ILE A 74 -3.59 -19.43 -9.80
CA ILE A 74 -2.34 -18.92 -10.39
C ILE A 74 -1.14 -19.44 -9.59
N ALA A 75 -1.21 -19.46 -8.26
CA ALA A 75 -0.13 -19.96 -7.41
C ALA A 75 0.21 -21.44 -7.69
N LYS A 76 -0.82 -22.29 -7.83
CA LYS A 76 -0.64 -23.72 -8.19
C LYS A 76 0.07 -23.84 -9.55
N ILE A 77 -0.37 -23.08 -10.55
CA ILE A 77 0.20 -23.08 -11.90
C ILE A 77 1.65 -22.57 -11.91
N VAL A 78 1.93 -21.46 -11.21
CA VAL A 78 3.28 -20.88 -11.09
C VAL A 78 4.25 -21.85 -10.42
N GLN A 79 3.78 -22.58 -9.40
CA GLN A 79 4.60 -23.59 -8.73
C GLN A 79 4.91 -24.77 -9.65
N GLU A 80 3.95 -25.25 -10.44
CA GLU A 80 4.16 -26.31 -11.44
C GLU A 80 5.11 -25.87 -12.56
N LEU A 81 4.97 -24.63 -13.03
CA LEU A 81 5.92 -24.02 -13.97
C LEU A 81 7.33 -23.98 -13.40
N ARG A 82 7.47 -23.61 -12.14
CA ARG A 82 8.77 -23.54 -11.46
C ARG A 82 9.44 -24.91 -11.38
N THR A 83 8.72 -25.96 -11.00
CA THR A 83 9.29 -27.31 -10.93
C THR A 83 9.70 -27.82 -12.31
N LYS A 84 8.90 -27.59 -13.36
CA LYS A 84 9.24 -27.96 -14.75
C LYS A 84 10.45 -27.23 -15.29
N VAL A 85 10.57 -25.92 -15.03
CA VAL A 85 11.74 -25.11 -15.42
C VAL A 85 13.01 -25.62 -14.76
N GLN A 86 12.94 -25.99 -13.48
CA GLN A 86 14.07 -26.57 -12.75
C GLN A 86 14.43 -27.98 -13.26
N GLN A 87 13.43 -28.82 -13.57
CA GLN A 87 13.65 -30.18 -14.08
C GLN A 87 14.22 -30.22 -15.51
N LYS A 88 13.72 -29.38 -16.42
CA LYS A 88 14.16 -29.40 -17.83
C LYS A 88 15.61 -28.90 -18.02
N LYS A 89 16.29 -28.34 -16.99
CA LYS A 89 17.64 -27.72 -17.07
C LYS A 89 17.85 -26.84 -18.32
N LYS A 90 16.78 -26.37 -18.95
CA LYS A 90 16.84 -25.52 -20.13
C LYS A 90 17.23 -24.15 -19.62
N THR A 91 18.37 -23.65 -20.08
CA THR A 91 18.83 -22.27 -19.89
C THR A 91 17.78 -21.32 -20.48
N LEU A 92 16.75 -21.01 -19.69
CA LEU A 92 15.71 -20.03 -20.00
C LEU A 92 16.26 -18.63 -19.68
N SER A 93 17.32 -18.24 -20.39
CA SER A 93 17.73 -16.83 -20.53
C SER A 93 16.71 -16.03 -21.34
N LYS A 94 15.66 -16.69 -21.86
CA LYS A 94 14.52 -16.05 -22.53
C LYS A 94 13.82 -15.07 -21.59
N LYS A 95 13.44 -13.93 -22.14
CA LYS A 95 12.63 -12.91 -21.45
C LYS A 95 11.24 -13.46 -21.16
N PHE A 96 10.72 -13.21 -19.95
CA PHE A 96 9.42 -13.70 -19.51
C PHE A 96 8.25 -13.27 -20.43
N LEU A 97 8.26 -12.04 -20.96
CA LEU A 97 7.18 -11.56 -21.84
C LEU A 97 7.00 -12.38 -23.13
N GLY A 98 8.07 -13.04 -23.60
CA GLY A 98 8.05 -13.91 -24.78
C GLY A 98 7.93 -15.40 -24.45
N PHE A 99 7.67 -15.75 -23.18
CA PHE A 99 7.46 -17.12 -22.77
C PHE A 99 6.02 -17.54 -23.05
N ASN A 100 5.84 -18.57 -23.88
CA ASN A 100 4.54 -19.13 -24.26
C ASN A 100 4.49 -20.66 -24.08
N ASP A 101 5.46 -21.26 -23.41
CA ASP A 101 5.57 -22.72 -23.25
C ASP A 101 4.68 -23.17 -22.07
N PHE A 102 3.36 -23.20 -22.34
CA PHE A 102 2.30 -23.62 -21.41
C PHE A 102 1.66 -24.96 -21.84
N ASP A 103 2.22 -25.64 -22.84
CA ASP A 103 1.58 -26.78 -23.50
C ASP A 103 1.44 -28.01 -22.59
N ASP A 104 2.32 -28.15 -21.60
CA ASP A 104 2.35 -29.28 -20.68
C ASP A 104 1.55 -29.05 -19.39
N ILE A 105 0.88 -27.91 -19.19
CA ILE A 105 0.22 -27.55 -17.91
C ILE A 105 -1.28 -27.84 -17.98
N ASP A 106 -1.80 -28.54 -16.98
CA ASP A 106 -3.23 -28.74 -16.80
C ASP A 106 -3.90 -27.42 -16.40
N MET A 107 -4.76 -26.90 -17.26
CA MET A 107 -5.51 -25.68 -16.99
C MET A 107 -6.69 -25.97 -16.05
N PRO A 108 -6.96 -25.10 -15.07
CA PRO A 108 -8.20 -25.16 -14.31
C PRO A 108 -9.44 -25.09 -15.23
N PRO A 109 -10.56 -25.72 -14.86
CA PRO A 109 -11.76 -25.75 -15.69
C PRO A 109 -12.25 -24.34 -16.02
N GLY A 110 -12.50 -24.08 -17.30
CA GLY A 110 -12.87 -22.75 -17.83
C GLY A 110 -11.68 -21.83 -18.15
N GLY A 111 -10.44 -22.27 -17.92
CA GLY A 111 -9.24 -21.49 -18.16
C GLY A 111 -8.65 -21.65 -19.57
N THR A 112 -8.20 -20.54 -20.16
CA THR A 112 -7.43 -20.55 -21.42
C THR A 112 -5.98 -20.14 -21.20
N LYS A 113 -5.07 -20.54 -22.11
CA LYS A 113 -3.65 -20.17 -22.05
C LYS A 113 -3.44 -18.65 -22.18
N GLU A 114 -4.26 -17.97 -22.98
CA GLU A 114 -4.19 -16.51 -23.14
C GLU A 114 -4.65 -15.77 -21.87
N MET A 115 -5.69 -16.28 -21.19
CA MET A 115 -6.14 -15.79 -19.89
C MET A 115 -5.02 -15.90 -18.84
N LEU A 116 -4.35 -17.06 -18.78
CA LEU A 116 -3.23 -17.29 -17.88
C LEU A 116 -2.08 -16.32 -18.15
N LYS A 117 -1.74 -16.11 -19.42
CA LYS A 117 -0.68 -15.19 -19.83
C LYS A 117 -0.98 -13.75 -19.43
N THR A 118 -2.23 -13.32 -19.58
CA THR A 118 -2.69 -11.99 -19.14
C THR A 118 -2.62 -11.86 -17.62
N ASP A 119 -3.08 -12.87 -16.88
CA ASP A 119 -3.03 -12.89 -15.42
C ASP A 119 -1.60 -12.88 -14.87
N LEU A 120 -0.71 -13.71 -15.43
CA LEU A 120 0.70 -13.74 -15.05
C LEU A 120 1.39 -12.40 -15.29
N ARG A 121 1.11 -11.74 -16.43
CA ARG A 121 1.64 -10.39 -16.71
C ARG A 121 1.10 -9.37 -15.72
N ARG A 122 -0.19 -9.44 -15.38
CA ARG A 122 -0.85 -8.55 -14.42
C ARG A 122 -0.24 -8.73 -13.02
N CYS A 123 -0.13 -9.95 -12.52
CA CYS A 123 0.52 -10.25 -11.25
C CYS A 123 2.00 -9.85 -11.23
N LEU A 124 2.72 -10.00 -12.35
CA LEU A 124 4.14 -9.64 -12.41
C LEU A 124 4.37 -8.12 -12.37
N LYS A 125 3.46 -7.33 -12.98
CA LYS A 125 3.48 -5.86 -12.89
C LYS A 125 3.27 -5.38 -11.45
N GLU A 126 2.41 -6.05 -10.69
CA GLU A 126 2.20 -5.74 -9.26
C GLU A 126 3.37 -6.21 -8.40
N ALA A 127 3.93 -7.39 -8.69
CA ALA A 127 5.08 -7.94 -7.97
C ALA A 127 6.40 -7.19 -8.23
N SER A 128 6.53 -6.47 -9.36
CA SER A 128 7.79 -5.84 -9.75
C SER A 128 7.63 -4.60 -10.63
N LEU A 129 8.51 -3.61 -10.40
CA LEU A 129 8.63 -2.39 -11.22
C LEU A 129 9.50 -2.58 -12.48
N LEU A 130 10.08 -3.77 -12.68
CA LEU A 130 11.07 -4.02 -13.73
C LEU A 130 10.39 -4.52 -15.01
N SER A 131 10.64 -3.86 -16.15
CA SER A 131 9.98 -4.19 -17.42
C SER A 131 10.51 -5.44 -18.11
N THR A 132 11.72 -5.91 -17.75
CA THR A 132 12.33 -7.10 -18.36
C THR A 132 13.07 -7.94 -17.33
N MET A 133 12.80 -9.25 -17.35
CA MET A 133 13.48 -10.25 -16.51
C MET A 133 13.40 -11.63 -17.16
N THR A 134 14.25 -12.55 -16.70
CA THR A 134 14.27 -13.95 -17.15
C THR A 134 13.09 -14.73 -16.55
N VAL A 135 12.68 -15.80 -17.23
CA VAL A 135 11.56 -16.65 -16.78
C VAL A 135 11.72 -17.16 -15.35
N PRO A 136 12.89 -17.68 -14.91
CA PRO A 136 13.05 -18.17 -13.53
C PRO A 136 12.85 -17.06 -12.50
N THR A 137 13.43 -15.88 -12.73
CA THR A 137 13.30 -14.72 -11.83
C THR A 137 11.85 -14.25 -11.72
N ALA A 138 11.14 -14.20 -12.85
CA ALA A 138 9.72 -13.83 -12.87
C ALA A 138 8.86 -14.82 -12.08
N LEU A 139 9.09 -16.13 -12.25
CA LEU A 139 8.35 -17.15 -11.54
C LEU A 139 8.60 -17.11 -10.03
N GLU A 140 9.83 -16.82 -9.59
CA GLU A 140 10.14 -16.65 -8.17
C GLU A 140 9.45 -15.43 -7.57
N LEU A 141 9.46 -14.29 -8.27
CA LEU A 141 8.75 -13.08 -7.83
C LEU A 141 7.23 -13.28 -7.80
N LEU A 142 6.68 -13.95 -8.81
CA LEU A 142 5.25 -14.30 -8.87
C LEU A 142 4.87 -15.23 -7.74
N HIS A 143 5.67 -16.27 -7.47
CA HIS A 143 5.41 -17.18 -6.36
C HIS A 143 5.41 -16.43 -5.03
N ALA A 144 6.45 -15.63 -4.78
CA ALA A 144 6.54 -14.84 -3.55
C ALA A 144 5.34 -13.89 -3.39
N PHE A 145 4.94 -13.19 -4.46
CA PHE A 145 3.78 -12.30 -4.45
C PHE A 145 2.47 -13.07 -4.20
N LEU A 146 2.26 -14.20 -4.86
CA LEU A 146 1.02 -14.99 -4.71
C LEU A 146 0.92 -15.67 -3.34
N GLU A 147 2.03 -15.92 -2.66
CA GLU A 147 2.05 -16.33 -1.25
C GLU A 147 1.69 -15.19 -0.29
N GLU A 148 1.90 -13.93 -0.68
CA GLU A 148 1.51 -12.79 0.16
C GLU A 148 -0.02 -12.67 0.26
N GLY A 149 -0.50 -12.36 1.47
CA GLY A 149 -1.93 -12.24 1.72
C GLY A 149 -2.63 -11.17 0.86
N HIS A 150 -1.90 -10.12 0.46
CA HIS A 150 -2.46 -9.02 -0.35
C HIS A 150 -2.82 -9.45 -1.78
N SER A 151 -2.18 -10.49 -2.33
CA SER A 151 -2.45 -10.92 -3.71
C SER A 151 -3.89 -11.38 -3.93
N VAL A 152 -4.64 -11.70 -2.85
CA VAL A 152 -6.08 -11.99 -2.90
C VAL A 152 -6.89 -10.85 -3.56
N THR A 153 -6.41 -9.60 -3.51
CA THR A 153 -7.10 -8.47 -4.15
C THR A 153 -7.03 -8.48 -5.67
N MET A 154 -6.21 -9.37 -6.26
CA MET A 154 -6.15 -9.56 -7.72
C MET A 154 -7.29 -10.43 -8.25
N ASP A 155 -8.00 -11.12 -7.36
CA ASP A 155 -9.20 -11.86 -7.73
C ASP A 155 -10.32 -10.88 -8.14
N PRO A 156 -10.91 -11.00 -9.33
CA PRO A 156 -12.02 -10.14 -9.76
C PRO A 156 -13.24 -10.24 -8.85
N ALA A 157 -13.45 -11.39 -8.21
CA ALA A 157 -14.54 -11.60 -7.26
C ALA A 157 -14.25 -10.98 -5.88
N PHE A 158 -13.02 -10.50 -5.64
CA PHE A 158 -12.67 -9.90 -4.35
C PHE A 158 -13.45 -8.60 -4.11
N PRO A 159 -14.16 -8.47 -2.98
CA PRO A 159 -14.89 -7.25 -2.66
C PRO A 159 -13.98 -6.02 -2.60
N LYS A 160 -14.33 -4.96 -3.33
CA LYS A 160 -13.61 -3.67 -3.27
C LYS A 160 -14.12 -2.81 -2.10
N LYS A 161 -13.19 -2.12 -1.44
CA LYS A 161 -13.52 -1.24 -0.32
C LYS A 161 -14.39 -0.06 -0.78
N PRO A 162 -15.51 0.23 -0.09
CA PRO A 162 -16.39 1.31 -0.51
C PRO A 162 -15.81 2.70 -0.20
N PRO A 163 -16.27 3.75 -0.92
CA PRO A 163 -15.90 5.14 -0.64
C PRO A 163 -16.31 5.59 0.76
N ASN A 164 -15.55 6.52 1.35
CA ASN A 164 -15.90 7.11 2.64
C ASN A 164 -16.98 8.19 2.50
N ALA A 165 -17.61 8.57 3.63
CA ALA A 165 -18.68 9.58 3.66
C ALA A 165 -18.28 10.90 2.98
N PHE A 166 -17.04 11.34 3.18
CA PHE A 166 -16.50 12.52 2.52
C PHE A 166 -16.47 12.39 0.99
N SER A 167 -15.99 11.26 0.46
CA SER A 167 -15.93 11.02 -0.99
C SER A 167 -17.31 10.93 -1.61
N ILE A 168 -18.30 10.37 -0.89
CA ILE A 168 -19.70 10.33 -1.32
C ILE A 168 -20.27 11.74 -1.37
N PHE A 169 -20.08 12.52 -0.30
CA PHE A 169 -20.56 13.90 -0.23
C PHE A 169 -19.98 14.79 -1.33
N MET A 170 -18.66 14.77 -1.53
CA MET A 170 -18.03 15.60 -2.57
C MET A 170 -18.52 15.24 -3.97
N ARG A 171 -18.74 13.94 -4.23
CA ARG A 171 -19.30 13.49 -5.49
C ARG A 171 -20.74 13.97 -5.68
N LYS A 172 -21.59 13.84 -4.65
CA LYS A 172 -22.97 14.35 -4.68
C LYS A 172 -23.02 15.86 -4.90
N ALA A 173 -22.03 16.59 -4.38
CA ALA A 173 -21.87 18.02 -4.59
C ALA A 173 -21.23 18.40 -5.94
N GLY A 174 -20.90 17.45 -6.82
CA GLY A 174 -20.27 17.73 -8.11
C GLY A 174 -18.83 18.21 -8.03
N HIS A 175 -18.17 18.06 -6.86
CA HIS A 175 -16.82 18.52 -6.64
C HIS A 175 -15.80 17.38 -6.69
N SER A 176 -14.63 17.68 -7.25
CA SER A 176 -13.47 16.80 -7.12
C SER A 176 -12.99 16.75 -5.67
N ARG A 177 -12.73 15.54 -5.18
CA ARG A 177 -12.07 15.29 -3.87
C ARG A 177 -10.68 15.92 -3.75
N PHE A 178 -10.10 16.39 -4.86
CA PHE A 178 -8.79 17.03 -4.94
C PHE A 178 -8.86 18.55 -5.14
N SER A 179 -10.05 19.15 -5.05
CA SER A 179 -10.18 20.61 -5.08
C SER A 179 -9.46 21.25 -3.87
N SER A 180 -9.21 22.56 -3.89
CA SER A 180 -8.70 23.28 -2.71
C SER A 180 -9.80 23.47 -1.65
N ASP A 181 -11.05 23.56 -2.07
CA ASP A 181 -12.16 24.07 -1.24
C ASP A 181 -12.97 22.93 -0.59
N VAL A 182 -12.45 21.71 -0.65
CA VAL A 182 -13.12 20.49 -0.16
C VAL A 182 -13.39 20.53 1.33
N SER A 183 -12.45 21.08 2.11
CA SER A 183 -12.56 21.11 3.57
C SER A 183 -13.55 22.16 4.05
N THR A 184 -13.63 23.31 3.38
CA THR A 184 -14.60 24.36 3.73
C THR A 184 -16.01 23.87 3.40
N PHE A 185 -16.18 23.20 2.24
CA PHE A 185 -17.45 22.62 1.83
C PHE A 185 -17.93 21.50 2.78
N TRP A 186 -17.01 20.63 3.23
CA TRP A 186 -17.32 19.60 4.22
C TRP A 186 -17.52 20.14 5.64
N ASN A 187 -16.99 21.30 6.00
CA ASN A 187 -17.18 21.87 7.34
C ASN A 187 -18.34 22.87 7.43
N ASN A 188 -18.89 23.31 6.29
CA ASN A 188 -20.02 24.24 6.26
C ASN A 188 -21.28 23.66 6.93
N GLU A 189 -21.84 24.36 7.92
CA GLU A 189 -23.02 23.94 8.68
C GLU A 189 -24.27 23.81 7.81
N SER A 190 -24.38 24.59 6.73
CA SER A 190 -25.50 24.51 5.78
C SER A 190 -25.62 23.13 5.13
N ASN A 191 -24.51 22.39 5.03
CA ASN A 191 -24.46 21.08 4.40
C ASN A 191 -24.65 19.93 5.42
N ALA A 192 -25.17 20.21 6.63
CA ALA A 192 -25.25 19.22 7.70
C ALA A 192 -26.16 18.03 7.35
N ALA A 193 -27.26 18.28 6.62
CA ALA A 193 -28.20 17.24 6.20
C ALA A 193 -27.57 16.28 5.18
N GLU A 194 -26.91 16.82 4.16
CA GLU A 194 -26.23 16.06 3.10
C GLU A 194 -25.04 15.28 3.68
N LYS A 195 -24.34 15.85 4.66
CA LYS A 195 -23.30 15.11 5.41
C LYS A 195 -23.88 13.95 6.20
N ALA A 196 -25.03 14.12 6.85
CA ALA A 196 -25.67 13.05 7.59
C ALA A 196 -26.14 11.94 6.65
N GLU A 197 -26.69 12.29 5.49
CA GLU A 197 -27.08 11.35 4.44
C GLU A 197 -25.86 10.59 3.89
N ALA A 198 -24.78 11.29 3.55
CA ALA A 198 -23.55 10.69 3.05
C ALA A 198 -22.88 9.77 4.11
N LYS A 199 -22.97 10.11 5.40
CA LYS A 199 -22.54 9.22 6.49
C LYS A 199 -23.40 7.96 6.58
N LYS A 200 -24.71 8.09 6.45
CA LYS A 200 -25.65 6.96 6.45
C LYS A 200 -25.39 6.03 5.25
N GLU A 201 -25.21 6.60 4.07
CA GLU A 201 -24.89 5.85 2.84
C GLU A 201 -23.53 5.14 2.94
N ALA A 202 -22.50 5.83 3.44
CA ALA A 202 -21.19 5.21 3.67
C ALA A 202 -21.27 4.03 4.65
N LEU A 203 -22.10 4.13 5.68
CA LEU A 203 -22.33 3.06 6.64
C LEU A 203 -23.01 1.86 5.97
N GLN A 204 -24.08 2.08 5.20
CA GLN A 204 -24.77 1.01 4.46
C GLN A 204 -23.85 0.30 3.46
N LEU A 205 -23.04 1.06 2.72
CA LEU A 205 -22.05 0.50 1.80
C LEU A 205 -20.98 -0.31 2.53
N MET A 206 -20.54 0.14 3.71
CA MET A 206 -19.59 -0.59 4.54
C MET A 206 -20.19 -1.88 5.10
N GLU A 207 -21.45 -1.87 5.53
CA GLU A 207 -22.17 -3.08 5.97
C GLU A 207 -22.31 -4.09 4.83
N LYS A 208 -22.71 -3.64 3.63
CA LYS A 208 -22.75 -4.50 2.44
C LYS A 208 -21.38 -5.06 2.09
N TYR A 209 -20.32 -4.25 2.18
CA TYR A 209 -18.94 -4.68 1.97
C TYR A 209 -18.53 -5.77 2.96
N LEU A 210 -18.89 -5.62 4.23
CA LEU A 210 -18.62 -6.64 5.25
C LEU A 210 -19.34 -7.96 4.94
N SER A 211 -20.62 -7.91 4.57
CA SER A 211 -21.35 -9.12 4.14
C SER A 211 -20.70 -9.78 2.93
N ASN A 212 -20.24 -9.00 1.95
CA ASN A 212 -19.55 -9.51 0.78
C ASN A 212 -18.20 -10.16 1.13
N LEU A 213 -17.45 -9.61 2.09
CA LEU A 213 -16.20 -10.22 2.58
C LEU A 213 -16.46 -11.57 3.25
N HIS A 214 -17.53 -11.69 4.04
CA HIS A 214 -17.94 -12.97 4.63
C HIS A 214 -18.32 -13.98 3.56
N ALA A 215 -19.15 -13.59 2.58
CA ALA A 215 -19.52 -14.46 1.46
C ALA A 215 -18.29 -14.90 0.64
N TYR A 216 -17.34 -13.99 0.38
CA TYR A 216 -16.10 -14.31 -0.32
C TYR A 216 -15.27 -15.35 0.46
N ARG A 217 -15.14 -15.18 1.78
CA ARG A 217 -14.44 -16.12 2.67
C ARG A 217 -15.07 -17.52 2.66
N GLU A 218 -16.40 -17.60 2.64
CA GLU A 218 -17.14 -18.87 2.65
C GLU A 218 -17.08 -19.61 1.32
N THR A 219 -17.13 -18.86 0.21
CA THR A 219 -17.06 -19.41 -1.15
C THR A 219 -15.65 -19.86 -1.53
N HIS A 220 -14.62 -19.17 -1.04
CA HIS A 220 -13.22 -19.45 -1.38
C HIS A 220 -12.51 -20.18 -0.23
N GLN A 221 -12.98 -21.39 0.11
CA GLN A 221 -12.32 -22.20 1.15
C GLN A 221 -10.91 -22.65 0.74
N GLU A 222 -10.55 -22.60 -0.54
CA GLU A 222 -9.20 -22.92 -1.04
C GLU A 222 -8.15 -21.81 -0.80
N LEU A 223 -8.51 -20.72 -0.12
CA LEU A 223 -7.56 -19.66 0.20
C LEU A 223 -6.44 -20.16 1.10
N THR A 224 -5.22 -19.73 0.80
CA THR A 224 -4.04 -19.99 1.65
C THR A 224 -4.22 -19.36 3.03
N LEU A 225 -3.44 -19.81 4.02
CA LEU A 225 -3.47 -19.21 5.36
C LEU A 225 -3.20 -17.69 5.32
N ALA A 226 -2.27 -17.25 4.47
CA ALA A 226 -1.94 -15.83 4.31
C ALA A 226 -3.12 -15.03 3.74
N HIS A 227 -3.82 -15.56 2.73
CA HIS A 227 -5.01 -14.92 2.15
C HIS A 227 -6.16 -14.88 3.15
N ARG A 228 -6.42 -15.97 3.88
CA ARG A 228 -7.46 -16.01 4.93
C ARG A 228 -7.18 -14.96 6.01
N ASN A 229 -5.94 -14.85 6.48
CA ASN A 229 -5.53 -13.84 7.45
C ASN A 229 -5.74 -12.41 6.92
N TYR A 230 -5.47 -12.17 5.63
CA TYR A 230 -5.72 -10.88 5.01
C TYR A 230 -7.22 -10.53 4.96
N VAL A 231 -8.07 -11.49 4.57
CA VAL A 231 -9.53 -11.34 4.57
C VAL A 231 -10.05 -11.11 5.99
N ASP A 232 -9.58 -11.87 6.98
CA ASP A 232 -9.97 -11.72 8.39
C ASP A 232 -9.57 -10.35 8.95
N ASN A 233 -8.39 -9.84 8.58
CA ASN A 233 -7.97 -8.48 8.90
C ASN A 233 -8.84 -7.42 8.23
N ALA A 234 -9.25 -7.63 6.98
CA ALA A 234 -10.17 -6.76 6.26
C ALA A 234 -11.55 -6.73 6.93
N ILE A 235 -12.09 -7.89 7.31
CA ILE A 235 -13.35 -8.03 8.07
C ILE A 235 -13.23 -7.31 9.42
N SER A 236 -12.16 -7.54 10.19
CA SER A 236 -11.93 -6.87 11.47
C SER A 236 -11.87 -5.34 11.32
N THR A 237 -11.22 -4.86 10.27
CA THR A 237 -11.09 -3.42 10.00
C THR A 237 -12.44 -2.81 9.59
N ALA A 238 -13.20 -3.49 8.74
CA ALA A 238 -14.54 -3.07 8.33
C ALA A 238 -15.51 -3.04 9.51
N GLN A 239 -15.52 -4.09 10.34
CA GLN A 239 -16.33 -4.14 11.56
C GLN A 239 -16.00 -2.99 12.51
N LYS A 240 -14.71 -2.76 12.78
CA LYS A 240 -14.26 -1.62 13.60
C LYS A 240 -14.69 -0.26 13.03
N ALA A 241 -14.76 -0.12 11.71
CA ALA A 241 -15.22 1.11 11.07
C ALA A 241 -16.74 1.31 11.23
N ILE A 242 -17.51 0.23 11.12
CA ILE A 242 -18.97 0.24 11.35
C ILE A 242 -19.25 0.57 12.82
N ASP A 243 -18.61 -0.11 13.76
CA ASP A 243 -18.80 0.10 15.20
C ASP A 243 -18.52 1.55 15.60
N LYS A 244 -17.41 2.12 15.10
CA LYS A 244 -17.07 3.55 15.29
C LYS A 244 -18.14 4.48 14.73
N SER A 245 -18.68 4.17 13.57
CA SER A 245 -19.70 4.99 12.90
C SER A 245 -21.06 4.92 13.61
N LYS A 246 -21.36 3.78 14.26
CA LYS A 246 -22.54 3.60 15.12
C LYS A 246 -22.37 4.14 16.54
N GLY A 247 -21.21 4.71 16.87
CA GLY A 247 -20.92 5.22 18.21
C GLY A 247 -20.67 4.13 19.26
N MET A 248 -20.48 2.87 18.85
CA MET A 248 -20.05 1.82 19.77
C MET A 248 -18.60 2.08 20.19
N LYS A 249 -18.36 2.12 21.50
CA LYS A 249 -17.01 2.28 22.07
C LYS A 249 -16.18 1.04 21.70
N THR A 250 -15.40 1.17 20.62
CA THR A 250 -14.34 0.20 20.34
C THR A 250 -13.23 0.44 21.37
N ASN A 251 -13.05 -0.51 22.29
CA ASN A 251 -11.94 -0.54 23.26
C ASN A 251 -10.61 -0.77 22.52
N ASN A 252 -10.19 0.20 21.70
CA ASN A 252 -8.83 0.24 21.18
C ASN A 252 -7.96 1.01 22.20
N SER A 253 -7.67 0.37 23.33
CA SER A 253 -6.58 0.76 24.24
C SER A 253 -5.23 0.33 23.63
N ASN A 254 -4.92 0.85 22.45
CA ASN A 254 -3.56 0.88 21.93
C ASN A 254 -3.38 2.07 20.98
N ARG A 255 -3.96 3.23 21.34
CA ARG A 255 -3.19 4.44 21.07
C ARG A 255 -1.95 4.28 21.93
N LYS A 256 -0.78 4.16 21.29
CA LYS A 256 0.45 4.73 21.86
C LYS A 256 0.01 6.12 22.32
N SER A 257 -0.32 6.25 23.59
CA SER A 257 -0.34 7.53 24.23
C SER A 257 1.04 8.05 23.92
N VAL A 258 1.11 9.09 23.11
CA VAL A 258 2.20 10.03 23.27
C VAL A 258 2.01 10.46 24.71
N LYS A 259 2.62 9.73 25.66
CA LYS A 259 2.75 10.19 27.03
C LYS A 259 3.28 11.59 26.82
N LYS A 260 2.51 12.61 27.20
CA LYS A 260 3.07 13.94 27.39
C LYS A 260 4.32 13.67 28.19
N LYS A 261 5.50 13.86 27.58
CA LYS A 261 6.76 13.55 28.25
C LYS A 261 6.68 14.36 29.53
N GLU A 262 6.73 13.70 30.68
CA GLU A 262 6.86 14.41 31.94
C GLU A 262 8.00 15.42 31.77
N PRO A 263 7.85 16.65 32.30
CA PRO A 263 8.88 17.68 32.17
C PRO A 263 10.22 17.05 32.56
N LYS A 264 11.15 17.04 31.61
CA LYS A 264 12.42 16.34 31.80
C LYS A 264 13.17 17.03 32.92
N THR A 265 13.59 16.26 33.92
CA THR A 265 14.41 16.79 35.00
C THR A 265 15.82 17.09 34.49
N ALA A 266 16.57 17.93 35.21
CA ALA A 266 17.98 18.20 34.92
C ALA A 266 18.81 16.92 34.82
N PHE A 267 18.50 15.93 35.66
CA PHE A 267 19.13 14.61 35.60
C PHE A 267 18.79 13.86 34.31
N ASP A 268 17.55 13.93 33.81
CA ASP A 268 17.18 13.26 32.56
C ASP A 268 17.92 13.86 31.37
N LEU A 269 18.10 15.18 31.36
CA LEU A 269 18.89 15.89 30.35
C LEU A 269 20.37 15.50 30.44
N PHE A 270 20.93 15.40 31.64
CA PHE A 270 22.28 14.88 31.85
C PHE A 270 22.43 13.43 31.36
N ALA A 271 21.49 12.55 31.69
CA ALA A 271 21.49 11.16 31.26
C ALA A 271 21.41 11.02 29.73
N ILE A 272 20.62 11.87 29.06
CA ILE A 272 20.56 11.96 27.60
C ILE A 272 21.91 12.43 27.02
N SER A 273 22.56 13.44 27.62
CA SER A 273 23.88 13.90 27.17
C SER A 273 24.95 12.80 27.31
N MET A 274 24.74 11.86 28.22
CA MET A 274 25.62 10.71 28.49
C MET A 274 25.07 9.39 27.91
N ALA A 275 24.19 9.45 26.91
CA ALA A 275 23.55 8.28 26.29
C ALA A 275 24.52 7.28 25.64
N ASN A 276 25.76 7.69 25.35
CA ASN A 276 26.81 6.80 24.83
C ASN A 276 27.75 6.27 25.92
N LYS A 277 27.60 6.67 27.18
CA LYS A 277 28.43 6.20 28.31
C LYS A 277 27.72 5.07 29.05
N TYR A 278 28.47 4.02 29.38
CA TYR A 278 27.97 2.84 30.12
C TYR A 278 26.87 2.06 29.38
N VAL A 279 26.93 2.03 28.04
CA VAL A 279 25.97 1.30 27.20
C VAL A 279 26.03 -0.20 27.45
N ASP A 280 27.21 -0.72 27.80
CA ASP A 280 27.43 -2.15 28.09
C ASP A 280 26.98 -2.58 29.49
N LEU A 281 26.45 -1.66 30.31
CA LEU A 281 25.92 -1.96 31.63
C LEU A 281 24.40 -2.05 31.61
N GLU A 282 23.87 -2.99 32.41
CA GLU A 282 22.44 -3.07 32.74
C GLU A 282 21.86 -1.69 33.12
N PRO A 283 20.63 -1.37 32.67
CA PRO A 283 20.04 -0.04 32.79
C PRO A 283 19.99 0.46 34.23
N GLU A 284 19.72 -0.42 35.19
CA GLU A 284 19.68 -0.06 36.62
C GLU A 284 21.08 0.28 37.19
N LYS A 285 22.12 -0.45 36.80
CA LYS A 285 23.51 -0.17 37.21
C LYS A 285 24.05 1.08 36.53
N ARG A 286 23.65 1.30 35.28
CA ARG A 286 23.97 2.49 34.50
C ARG A 286 23.37 3.74 35.13
N GLU A 287 22.10 3.71 35.50
CA GLU A 287 21.42 4.84 36.15
C GLU A 287 22.09 5.21 37.48
N LYS A 288 22.40 4.22 38.34
CA LYS A 288 23.13 4.45 39.59
C LYS A 288 24.51 5.11 39.38
N ARG A 289 25.23 4.76 38.31
CA ARG A 289 26.51 5.40 37.97
C ARG A 289 26.34 6.82 37.42
N LEU A 290 25.31 7.05 36.61
CA LEU A 290 25.00 8.39 36.11
C LEU A 290 24.54 9.32 37.23
N ARG A 291 23.73 8.83 38.19
CA ARG A 291 23.31 9.60 39.36
C ARG A 291 24.49 10.03 40.22
N LYS A 292 25.40 9.10 40.54
CA LYS A 292 26.66 9.41 41.25
C LYS A 292 27.55 10.42 40.51
N LYS A 293 27.48 10.49 39.17
CA LYS A 293 28.21 11.49 38.39
C LYS A 293 27.51 12.84 38.42
N PHE A 294 26.19 12.85 38.29
CA PHE A 294 25.38 14.06 38.39
C PHE A 294 25.51 14.72 39.77
N ASP A 295 25.51 13.91 40.83
CA ASP A 295 25.69 14.39 42.21
C ASP A 295 27.08 15.00 42.45
N LYS A 296 28.08 14.60 41.66
CA LYS A 296 29.47 15.08 41.70
C LYS A 296 29.76 16.22 40.72
N LEU A 297 28.80 16.64 39.90
CA LEU A 297 28.97 17.83 39.05
C LEU A 297 29.17 19.06 39.91
N SER A 298 29.98 20.00 39.42
CA SER A 298 30.10 21.32 40.04
C SER A 298 28.77 22.07 39.95
N GLU A 299 28.57 23.04 40.84
CA GLU A 299 27.33 23.84 40.88
C GLU A 299 27.06 24.56 39.55
N ALA A 300 28.11 25.11 38.92
CA ALA A 300 28.04 25.72 37.60
C ALA A 300 27.62 24.74 36.48
N GLU A 301 28.06 23.47 36.53
CA GLU A 301 27.67 22.46 35.54
C GLU A 301 26.24 21.97 35.77
N ARG A 302 25.81 21.87 37.03
CA ARG A 302 24.44 21.46 37.39
C ARG A 302 23.43 22.53 36.97
N GLU A 303 23.76 23.80 37.18
CA GLU A 303 22.93 24.95 36.82
C GLU A 303 22.59 24.99 35.32
N ILE A 304 23.49 24.54 34.44
CA ILE A 304 23.21 24.41 33.00
C ILE A 304 22.04 23.45 32.75
N TYR A 305 22.01 22.30 33.42
CA TYR A 305 20.94 21.31 33.25
C TYR A 305 19.64 21.74 33.94
N ASP A 306 19.72 22.45 35.07
CA ASP A 306 18.56 23.02 35.75
C ASP A 306 17.89 24.11 34.90
N ASN A 307 18.67 25.00 34.30
CA ASN A 307 18.16 26.02 33.37
C ASN A 307 17.53 25.40 32.11
N LEU A 308 18.13 24.34 31.57
CA LEU A 308 17.56 23.62 30.42
C LEU A 308 16.28 22.86 30.78
N ALA A 309 16.16 22.35 32.01
CA ALA A 309 14.94 21.70 32.48
C ALA A 309 13.82 22.71 32.74
N ALA A 310 14.15 23.90 33.26
CA ALA A 310 13.19 24.99 33.50
C ALA A 310 12.67 25.65 32.21
N ALA A 311 13.42 25.54 31.10
CA ALA A 311 13.04 26.08 29.79
C ALA A 311 12.17 25.13 28.93
N LEU A 312 11.85 23.93 29.42
CA LEU A 312 11.05 22.90 28.73
C LEU A 312 9.61 22.84 29.25
#